data_AF-A0A949YJD7-F1
#
_entry.id   AF-A0A949YJD7-F1
#
_cell.length_a   1.000
_cell.length_b   1.000
_cell.length_c   1.000
_cell.angle_alpha   90.00
_cell.angle_beta   90.00
_cell.angle_gamma   90.00
#
_symmetry.space_group_name_H-M   'P 1'
#
loop_
_entity.id
_entity.type
_entity.pdbx_description
1 polymer ?
#
loop_
_entity_poly.entity_id
_entity_poly.type
_entity_poly.pdbx_seq_one_letter_code
_entity_poly.pdbx_strand_id
1 'polypeptide(L)'
;TYDATSTGSATSAPASPPSLPATVTLNVTGAATGAVHLIDNDVLVVTPLPRTDHGTDSIVISQQANSSGVQVIVVYVNGVPDLIQPPANSLYQIIVFGGKASTDIRVQPNVSAIIPITLDGGHGGDNVIQAGAGPTREHGWFGHTLLIGGTGPDAMIGRKGFVRFKPTTTTNLIYAGVIKPRFSHRTVAPSGTFYRFEKGRLVPVLTT
;
A
#
# COMPACT_ATOMS: atom_id res chain seq x y z
N THR A 1 -21.79 24.95 23.59
CA THR A 1 -22.64 26.03 23.03
C THR A 1 -21.88 27.32 23.24
N TYR A 2 -21.60 28.08 22.19
CA TYR A 2 -20.91 29.37 22.31
C TYR A 2 -21.92 30.46 21.96
N ASP A 3 -22.15 31.39 22.89
CA ASP A 3 -22.96 32.58 22.66
C ASP A 3 -22.05 33.76 22.34
N ALA A 4 -22.34 34.44 21.23
CA ALA A 4 -21.69 35.68 20.84
C ALA A 4 -22.71 36.82 20.89
N THR A 5 -22.39 37.91 21.58
CA THR A 5 -23.17 39.15 21.57
C THR A 5 -22.37 40.28 20.93
N SER A 6 -23.04 41.11 20.12
CA SER A 6 -22.45 42.31 19.51
C SER A 6 -23.20 43.56 19.97
N THR A 7 -22.49 44.67 20.15
CA THR A 7 -23.02 45.96 20.61
C THR A 7 -23.15 47.00 19.47
N GLY A 8 -23.27 46.55 18.22
CA GLY A 8 -23.37 47.44 17.04
C GLY A 8 -24.79 48.00 16.80
N SER A 9 -24.85 49.25 16.32
CA SER A 9 -26.11 49.94 15.96
C SER A 9 -26.77 49.32 14.72
N ALA A 10 -28.11 49.22 14.72
CA ALA A 10 -28.93 48.42 13.79
C ALA A 10 -28.95 48.89 12.31
N THR A 11 -28.21 49.94 11.94
CA THR A 11 -28.20 50.52 10.59
C THR A 11 -26.89 50.35 9.82
N SER A 12 -25.95 49.58 10.36
CA SER A 12 -24.71 49.19 9.67
C SER A 12 -24.71 47.67 9.48
N ALA A 13 -24.60 47.22 8.23
CA ALA A 13 -24.36 45.81 7.93
C ALA A 13 -23.17 45.33 8.79
N PRO A 14 -23.31 44.21 9.53
CA PRO A 14 -22.22 43.73 10.35
C PRO A 14 -21.00 43.55 9.45
N ALA A 15 -19.91 44.23 9.78
CA ALA A 15 -18.63 43.95 9.17
C ALA A 15 -18.42 42.44 9.31
N SER A 16 -18.17 41.76 8.20
CA SER A 16 -17.75 40.36 8.18
C SER A 16 -16.23 40.37 8.20
N PRO A 17 -15.57 40.49 9.38
CA PRO A 17 -14.13 40.32 9.41
C PRO A 17 -13.86 38.90 8.91
N PRO A 18 -12.95 38.71 7.94
CA PRO A 18 -12.55 37.37 7.56
C PRO A 18 -12.00 36.68 8.82
N SER A 19 -12.50 35.49 9.13
CA SER A 19 -11.90 34.67 10.17
C SER A 19 -10.45 34.40 9.79
N LEU A 20 -9.53 34.60 10.73
CA LEU A 20 -8.14 34.22 10.54
C LEU A 20 -8.09 32.70 10.28
N PRO A 21 -7.25 32.22 9.36
CA PRO A 21 -7.10 30.78 9.12
C PRO A 21 -6.72 30.10 10.44
N ALA A 22 -7.56 29.15 10.86
CA ALA A 22 -7.32 28.34 12.06
C ALA A 22 -6.88 26.94 11.62
N THR A 23 -5.76 26.46 12.15
CA THR A 23 -5.30 25.10 11.94
C THR A 23 -5.98 24.17 12.93
N VAL A 24 -6.82 23.26 12.43
CA VAL A 24 -7.38 22.16 13.24
C VAL A 24 -6.37 21.02 13.25
N THR A 25 -5.92 20.63 14.45
CA THR A 25 -5.06 19.46 14.63
C THR A 25 -5.93 18.29 15.11
N LEU A 26 -6.10 17.28 14.27
CA LEU A 26 -6.80 16.03 14.63
C LEU A 26 -5.76 15.01 15.08
N ASN A 27 -5.69 14.73 16.38
CA ASN A 27 -4.88 13.63 16.88
C ASN A 27 -5.65 12.30 16.69
N VAL A 28 -5.41 11.64 15.56
CA VAL A 28 -5.90 10.26 15.38
C VAL A 28 -4.94 9.32 16.11
N THR A 29 -5.34 8.88 17.30
CA THR A 29 -4.62 7.82 18.03
C THR A 29 -4.82 6.49 17.31
N GLY A 30 -3.75 5.73 17.09
CA GLY A 30 -3.83 4.37 16.54
C GLY A 30 -4.69 3.45 17.42
N ALA A 31 -5.27 2.40 16.84
CA ALA A 31 -5.92 1.30 17.55
C ALA A 31 -5.17 -0.01 17.29
N ALA A 32 -5.24 -0.95 18.24
CA ALA A 32 -4.50 -2.21 18.13
C ALA A 32 -5.24 -3.09 17.12
N THR A 33 -4.86 -3.02 15.85
CA THR A 33 -5.55 -3.77 14.79
C THR A 33 -5.21 -5.25 14.85
N GLY A 34 -4.10 -5.61 15.51
CA GLY A 34 -3.57 -6.97 15.55
C GLY A 34 -2.95 -7.43 14.22
N ALA A 35 -2.86 -6.52 13.24
CA ALA A 35 -2.39 -6.83 11.89
C ALA A 35 -0.95 -6.38 11.62
N VAL A 36 -0.34 -5.58 12.50
CA VAL A 36 1.00 -5.02 12.30
C VAL A 36 1.94 -5.60 13.36
N HIS A 37 3.14 -5.98 12.94
CA HIS A 37 4.18 -6.52 13.80
C HIS A 37 5.55 -5.97 13.40
N LEU A 38 6.45 -5.82 14.36
CA LEU A 38 7.87 -5.57 14.11
C LEU A 38 8.67 -6.84 14.45
N ILE A 39 9.52 -7.25 13.52
CA ILE A 39 10.53 -8.28 13.74
C ILE A 39 11.86 -7.54 13.95
N ASP A 40 12.56 -7.87 15.04
CA ASP A 40 13.86 -7.30 15.41
C ASP A 40 13.92 -5.75 15.43
N ASN A 41 12.75 -5.10 15.56
CA ASN A 41 12.53 -3.65 15.55
C ASN A 41 12.88 -2.90 14.24
N ASP A 42 13.22 -3.59 13.15
CA ASP A 42 13.60 -2.98 11.88
C ASP A 42 12.85 -3.54 10.65
N VAL A 43 12.15 -4.67 10.78
CA VAL A 43 11.29 -5.21 9.73
C VAL A 43 9.82 -5.06 10.12
N LEU A 44 9.10 -4.22 9.40
CA LEU A 44 7.66 -4.01 9.59
C LEU A 44 6.88 -5.03 8.77
N VAL A 45 6.12 -5.89 9.43
CA VAL A 45 5.26 -6.90 8.80
C VAL A 45 3.79 -6.53 9.01
N VAL A 46 3.02 -6.55 7.93
CA VAL A 46 1.59 -6.27 7.92
C VAL A 46 0.84 -7.48 7.38
N THR A 47 -0.14 -7.98 8.13
CA THR A 47 -1.01 -9.09 7.74
C THR A 47 -2.40 -8.84 8.32
N PRO A 48 -3.43 -8.56 7.51
CA PRO A 48 -4.76 -8.28 8.02
C PRO A 48 -5.31 -9.52 8.74
N LEU A 49 -6.08 -9.28 9.80
CA LEU A 49 -6.74 -10.37 10.53
C LEU A 49 -7.70 -11.13 9.61
N PRO A 50 -7.80 -12.46 9.73
CA PRO A 50 -8.77 -13.24 8.97
C PRO A 50 -10.18 -12.71 9.16
N ARG A 51 -10.88 -12.48 8.05
CA ARG A 51 -12.28 -12.07 8.05
C ARG A 51 -13.20 -13.23 7.71
N THR A 52 -14.37 -13.23 8.33
CA THR A 52 -15.45 -14.19 8.03
C THR A 52 -16.50 -13.62 7.08
N ASP A 53 -16.49 -12.31 6.87
CA ASP A 53 -17.32 -11.66 5.87
C ASP A 53 -16.64 -11.72 4.49
N HIS A 54 -17.41 -11.47 3.43
CA HIS A 54 -16.91 -11.39 2.05
C HIS A 54 -16.32 -10.00 1.74
N GLY A 55 -15.76 -9.32 2.76
CA GLY A 55 -15.22 -7.98 2.63
C GLY A 55 -13.86 -7.95 1.93
N THR A 56 -13.48 -6.76 1.48
CA THR A 56 -12.13 -6.47 0.97
C THR A 56 -11.26 -5.95 2.10
N ASP A 57 -10.07 -6.50 2.26
CA ASP A 57 -9.06 -5.94 3.16
C ASP A 57 -8.43 -4.71 2.51
N SER A 58 -8.43 -3.58 3.21
CA SER A 58 -7.79 -2.34 2.76
C SER A 58 -6.58 -2.04 3.63
N ILE A 59 -5.38 -2.02 3.03
CA ILE A 59 -4.12 -1.75 3.71
C ILE A 59 -3.50 -0.53 3.04
N VAL A 60 -3.33 0.56 3.78
CA VAL A 60 -2.69 1.78 3.29
C VAL A 60 -1.47 2.08 4.15
N ILE A 61 -0.30 2.17 3.52
CA ILE A 61 0.95 2.52 4.18
C ILE A 61 1.33 3.93 3.76
N SER A 62 1.58 4.77 4.73
CA SER A 62 2.00 6.16 4.52
C SER A 62 3.12 6.52 5.47
N GLN A 63 3.83 7.60 5.16
CA GLN A 63 4.80 8.20 6.07
C GLN A 63 4.27 9.57 6.53
N GLN A 64 4.26 9.83 7.84
CA GLN A 64 3.69 11.05 8.40
C GLN A 64 4.53 11.53 9.59
N ALA A 65 4.52 12.84 9.85
CA ALA A 65 5.11 13.37 11.07
C ALA A 65 4.21 13.05 12.27
N ASN A 66 4.76 12.50 13.35
CA ASN A 66 4.05 12.34 14.61
C ASN A 66 3.95 13.68 15.37
N SER A 67 3.35 13.66 16.57
CA SER A 67 3.22 14.85 17.43
C SER A 67 4.54 15.49 17.85
N SER A 68 5.65 14.75 17.77
CA SER A 68 7.01 15.24 18.02
C SER A 68 7.75 15.69 16.75
N GLY A 69 7.09 15.68 15.59
CA GLY A 69 7.67 16.05 14.29
C GLY A 69 8.54 14.96 13.64
N VAL A 70 8.65 13.78 14.26
CA VAL A 70 9.42 12.65 13.73
C VAL A 70 8.61 11.95 12.64
N GLN A 71 9.25 11.68 11.50
CA GLN A 71 8.63 10.90 10.41
C GLN A 71 8.50 9.44 10.81
N VAL A 72 7.26 8.96 10.90
CA VAL A 72 6.90 7.58 11.23
C VAL A 72 6.16 6.92 10.08
N ILE A 73 6.23 5.59 10.00
CA ILE A 73 5.36 4.81 9.12
C ILE A 73 4.03 4.60 9.81
N VAL A 74 2.95 4.99 9.13
CA VAL A 74 1.57 4.78 9.58
C VAL A 74 0.91 3.77 8.65
N VAL A 75 0.45 2.66 9.22
CA VAL A 75 -0.30 1.63 8.52
C VAL A 75 -1.77 1.75 8.90
N TYR A 76 -2.63 1.98 7.92
CA TYR A 76 -4.08 1.90 8.08
C TYR A 76 -4.55 0.52 7.63
N VAL A 77 -5.25 -0.18 8.50
CA VAL A 77 -5.89 -1.47 8.19
C VAL A 77 -7.39 -1.28 8.30
N ASN A 78 -8.10 -1.47 7.20
CA ASN A 78 -9.54 -1.26 7.08
C ASN A 78 -10.00 0.13 7.57
N GLY A 79 -9.19 1.16 7.28
CA GLY A 79 -9.46 2.55 7.66
C GLY A 79 -8.98 2.94 9.07
N VAL A 80 -8.46 1.99 9.85
CA VAL A 80 -8.01 2.22 11.23
C VAL A 80 -6.47 2.28 11.28
N PRO A 81 -5.85 3.36 11.75
CA PRO A 81 -4.39 3.39 11.93
C PRO A 81 -3.96 2.45 13.05
N ASP A 82 -2.89 1.69 12.84
CA ASP A 82 -2.34 0.79 13.87
C ASP A 82 -1.54 1.55 14.94
N LEU A 83 -1.36 0.97 16.14
CA LEU A 83 -0.50 1.52 17.20
C LEU A 83 0.99 1.44 16.83
N ILE A 84 1.41 0.43 16.09
CA ILE A 84 2.82 0.20 15.75
C ILE A 84 3.19 1.15 14.60
N GLN A 85 3.83 2.26 14.96
CA GLN A 85 4.25 3.32 14.05
C GLN A 85 5.75 3.60 14.20
N PRO A 86 6.63 2.73 13.66
CA PRO A 86 8.08 2.90 13.79
C PRO A 86 8.57 4.15 13.04
N PRO A 87 9.67 4.77 13.50
CA PRO A 87 10.37 5.80 12.73
C PRO A 87 10.74 5.30 11.33
N ALA A 88 10.50 6.13 10.30
CA ALA A 88 10.77 5.71 8.92
C ALA A 88 12.26 5.43 8.66
N ASN A 89 13.15 6.06 9.42
CA ASN A 89 14.60 5.86 9.32
C ASN A 89 15.13 4.65 10.11
N SER A 90 14.29 3.95 10.89
CA SER A 90 14.70 2.75 11.62
C SER A 90 14.38 1.46 10.89
N LEU A 91 13.61 1.51 9.79
CA LEU A 91 13.19 0.32 9.08
C LEU A 91 14.22 -0.13 8.04
N TYR A 92 14.59 -1.40 8.13
CA TYR A 92 15.30 -2.12 7.09
C TYR A 92 14.37 -2.55 5.95
N GLN A 93 13.12 -2.93 6.26
CA GLN A 93 12.19 -3.44 5.25
C GLN A 93 10.72 -3.31 5.69
N ILE A 94 9.81 -3.21 4.71
CA ILE A 94 8.37 -3.39 4.90
C ILE A 94 7.90 -4.62 4.13
N ILE A 95 7.10 -5.48 4.77
CA ILE A 95 6.51 -6.68 4.18
C ILE A 95 5.02 -6.64 4.43
N VAL A 96 4.22 -6.76 3.37
CA VAL A 96 2.77 -6.77 3.44
C VAL A 96 2.24 -8.04 2.82
N PHE A 97 1.44 -8.77 3.58
CA PHE A 97 0.69 -9.92 3.11
C PHE A 97 -0.78 -9.56 3.03
N GLY A 98 -1.39 -9.85 1.88
CA GLY A 98 -2.82 -9.87 1.74
C GLY A 98 -3.43 -11.04 2.49
N GLY A 99 -4.71 -10.90 2.82
CA GLY A 99 -5.47 -11.94 3.49
C GLY A 99 -5.83 -13.09 2.54
N LYS A 100 -7.03 -13.64 2.74
CA LYS A 100 -7.50 -14.81 1.98
C LYS A 100 -7.94 -14.44 0.57
N ALA A 101 -8.80 -13.44 0.42
CA ALA A 101 -9.33 -13.00 -0.87
C ALA A 101 -9.60 -11.50 -0.84
N SER A 102 -9.54 -10.86 -2.01
CA SER A 102 -9.83 -9.44 -2.20
C SER A 102 -9.06 -8.55 -1.23
N THR A 103 -7.80 -8.29 -1.52
CA THR A 103 -6.97 -7.35 -0.77
C THR A 103 -6.55 -6.17 -1.64
N ASP A 104 -6.73 -4.99 -1.09
CA ASP A 104 -6.30 -3.72 -1.64
C ASP A 104 -5.13 -3.18 -0.81
N ILE A 105 -3.93 -3.27 -1.36
CA ILE A 105 -2.68 -2.83 -0.72
C ILE A 105 -2.18 -1.59 -1.46
N ARG A 106 -2.03 -0.48 -0.74
CA ARG A 106 -1.48 0.76 -1.29
C ARG A 106 -0.36 1.31 -0.44
N VAL A 107 0.81 1.45 -1.03
CA VAL A 107 1.90 2.23 -0.45
C VAL A 107 1.89 3.63 -1.05
N GLN A 108 1.80 4.64 -0.20
CA GLN A 108 1.80 6.04 -0.64
C GLN A 108 3.19 6.42 -1.21
N PRO A 109 3.25 7.29 -2.24
CA PRO A 109 4.52 7.74 -2.82
C PRO A 109 5.43 8.49 -1.84
N ASN A 110 4.90 8.94 -0.70
CA ASN A 110 5.68 9.67 0.32
C ASN A 110 6.43 8.75 1.30
N VAL A 111 6.24 7.43 1.22
CA VAL A 111 7.04 6.47 1.97
C VAL A 111 8.48 6.50 1.44
N SER A 112 9.43 6.56 2.36
CA SER A 112 10.86 6.72 2.07
C SER A 112 11.35 5.81 0.94
N ALA A 113 11.99 6.43 -0.08
CA ALA A 113 12.45 5.75 -1.29
C ALA A 113 13.61 4.77 -1.08
N ILE A 114 14.18 4.73 0.13
CA ILE A 114 15.26 3.79 0.47
C ILE A 114 14.76 2.49 1.11
N ILE A 115 13.52 2.46 1.62
CA ILE A 115 12.99 1.29 2.33
C ILE A 115 12.53 0.27 1.27
N PRO A 116 13.12 -0.93 1.21
CA PRO A 116 12.63 -2.00 0.36
C PRO A 116 11.27 -2.51 0.84
N ILE A 117 10.38 -2.81 -0.11
CA ILE A 117 9.00 -3.21 0.18
C ILE A 117 8.66 -4.50 -0.56
N THR A 118 8.14 -5.48 0.17
CA THR A 118 7.52 -6.67 -0.44
C THR A 118 6.01 -6.60 -0.25
N LEU A 119 5.27 -6.66 -1.36
CA LEU A 119 3.81 -6.60 -1.39
C LEU A 119 3.28 -7.90 -1.97
N ASP A 120 2.58 -8.66 -1.15
CA ASP A 120 2.02 -9.95 -1.52
C ASP A 120 0.49 -9.89 -1.47
N GLY A 121 -0.18 -10.11 -2.60
CA GLY A 121 -1.64 -9.96 -2.71
C GLY A 121 -2.43 -11.07 -2.02
N GLY A 122 -3.75 -10.87 -1.92
CA GLY A 122 -4.64 -11.93 -1.46
C GLY A 122 -4.64 -13.15 -2.39
N HIS A 123 -5.04 -14.30 -1.85
CA HIS A 123 -5.01 -15.60 -2.54
C HIS A 123 -6.32 -15.94 -3.30
N GLY A 124 -7.14 -14.95 -3.62
CA GLY A 124 -8.40 -15.10 -4.34
C GLY A 124 -9.13 -13.77 -4.50
N GLY A 125 -10.29 -13.78 -5.15
CA GLY A 125 -11.08 -12.57 -5.38
C GLY A 125 -10.39 -11.57 -6.31
N ASP A 126 -10.67 -10.29 -6.11
CA ASP A 126 -10.11 -9.17 -6.87
C ASP A 126 -9.13 -8.37 -5.99
N ASN A 127 -7.85 -8.41 -6.34
CA ASN A 127 -6.78 -7.78 -5.58
C ASN A 127 -6.22 -6.57 -6.34
N VAL A 128 -5.85 -5.54 -5.59
CA VAL A 128 -5.11 -4.38 -6.10
C VAL A 128 -3.88 -4.19 -5.25
N ILE A 129 -2.72 -4.09 -5.90
CA ILE A 129 -1.45 -3.82 -5.24
C ILE A 129 -0.85 -2.60 -5.92
N GLN A 130 -0.51 -1.60 -5.12
CA GLN A 130 0.11 -0.37 -5.58
C GLN A 130 1.40 -0.11 -4.79
N ALA A 131 2.51 -0.08 -5.52
CA ALA A 131 3.84 0.22 -5.01
C ALA A 131 4.04 1.72 -4.72
N GLY A 132 5.03 2.00 -3.86
CA GLY A 132 5.41 3.34 -3.41
C GLY A 132 6.70 3.84 -4.08
N ALA A 133 7.44 4.70 -3.38
CA ALA A 133 8.70 5.24 -3.91
C ALA A 133 9.94 4.36 -3.64
N GLY A 134 9.86 3.43 -2.69
CA GLY A 134 10.93 2.47 -2.39
C GLY A 134 11.06 1.37 -3.43
N PRO A 135 12.18 0.63 -3.46
CA PRO A 135 12.31 -0.53 -4.32
C PRO A 135 11.30 -1.61 -3.90
N THR A 136 10.47 -2.07 -4.83
CA THR A 136 9.36 -2.97 -4.54
C THR A 136 9.48 -4.33 -5.21
N ARG A 137 8.95 -5.34 -4.53
CA ARG A 137 8.62 -6.64 -5.11
C ARG A 137 7.14 -6.91 -4.91
N GLU A 138 6.39 -6.93 -5.99
CA GLU A 138 4.93 -7.09 -6.00
C GLU A 138 4.55 -8.48 -6.49
N HIS A 139 3.78 -9.23 -5.71
CA HIS A 139 3.33 -10.58 -6.03
C HIS A 139 1.82 -10.63 -6.24
N GLY A 140 1.42 -10.99 -7.46
CA GLY A 140 0.06 -11.37 -7.80
C GLY A 140 -0.14 -12.88 -7.73
N TRP A 141 -1.12 -13.29 -6.91
CA TRP A 141 -1.53 -14.68 -6.72
C TRP A 141 -2.87 -14.98 -7.42
N PHE A 142 -3.45 -16.12 -7.06
CA PHE A 142 -4.76 -16.58 -7.50
C PHE A 142 -5.84 -15.50 -7.41
N GLY A 143 -6.87 -15.63 -8.27
CA GLY A 143 -7.89 -14.60 -8.45
C GLY A 143 -7.53 -13.66 -9.60
N HIS A 144 -8.09 -12.45 -9.58
CA HIS A 144 -7.70 -11.36 -10.47
C HIS A 144 -6.86 -10.39 -9.65
N THR A 145 -5.63 -10.11 -10.10
CA THR A 145 -4.76 -9.16 -9.40
C THR A 145 -4.33 -8.07 -10.35
N LEU A 146 -4.47 -6.81 -9.95
CA LEU A 146 -3.87 -5.66 -10.61
C LEU A 146 -2.63 -5.23 -9.82
N LEU A 147 -1.46 -5.34 -10.44
CA LEU A 147 -0.18 -4.83 -9.93
C LEU A 147 0.09 -3.46 -10.54
N ILE A 148 0.38 -2.46 -9.72
CA ILE A 148 0.57 -1.06 -10.12
C ILE A 148 1.91 -0.59 -9.60
N GLY A 149 2.79 -0.23 -10.54
CA GLY A 149 4.13 0.22 -10.24
C GLY A 149 4.12 1.55 -9.51
N GLY A 150 5.16 1.75 -8.71
CA GLY A 150 5.38 2.95 -7.96
C GLY A 150 6.22 3.95 -8.72
N THR A 151 6.69 4.96 -8.00
CA THR A 151 7.71 5.89 -8.49
C THR A 151 9.13 5.36 -8.29
N GLY A 152 9.28 4.26 -7.54
CA GLY A 152 10.54 3.57 -7.29
C GLY A 152 10.80 2.40 -8.24
N PRO A 153 11.95 1.72 -8.12
CA PRO A 153 12.25 0.51 -8.88
C PRO A 153 11.32 -0.64 -8.52
N ASP A 154 10.53 -1.13 -9.47
CA ASP A 154 9.55 -2.21 -9.20
C ASP A 154 9.92 -3.53 -9.87
N ALA A 155 9.67 -4.64 -9.16
CA ALA A 155 9.65 -5.98 -9.70
C ALA A 155 8.25 -6.60 -9.52
N MET A 156 7.50 -6.73 -10.61
CA MET A 156 6.13 -7.26 -10.58
C MET A 156 6.08 -8.71 -11.01
N ILE A 157 5.43 -9.56 -10.22
CA ILE A 157 5.50 -11.01 -10.39
C ILE A 157 4.07 -11.56 -10.37
N GLY A 158 3.56 -11.96 -11.52
CA GLY A 158 2.30 -12.70 -11.63
C GLY A 158 2.58 -14.19 -11.71
N ARG A 159 2.41 -14.94 -10.61
CA ARG A 159 2.78 -16.37 -10.58
C ARG A 159 1.64 -17.28 -11.03
N LYS A 160 0.40 -16.93 -10.68
CA LYS A 160 -0.80 -17.73 -10.91
C LYS A 160 -2.03 -16.83 -10.89
N GLY A 161 -3.15 -17.26 -11.48
CA GLY A 161 -4.36 -16.44 -11.60
C GLY A 161 -4.29 -15.45 -12.77
N PHE A 162 -5.27 -14.56 -12.85
CA PHE A 162 -5.34 -13.51 -13.88
C PHE A 162 -4.67 -12.24 -13.37
N VAL A 163 -3.37 -12.11 -13.62
CA VAL A 163 -2.59 -10.95 -13.19
C VAL A 163 -2.48 -9.93 -14.32
N ARG A 164 -2.89 -8.69 -14.05
CA ARG A 164 -2.72 -7.53 -14.92
C ARG A 164 -1.61 -6.65 -14.36
N PHE A 165 -0.72 -6.22 -15.23
CA PHE A 165 0.40 -5.34 -14.88
C PHE A 165 0.12 -3.93 -15.37
N LYS A 166 0.27 -2.95 -14.50
CA LYS A 166 0.30 -1.51 -14.80
C LYS A 166 1.68 -0.96 -14.44
N PRO A 167 2.71 -1.24 -15.25
CA PRO A 167 4.06 -0.76 -15.02
C PRO A 167 4.16 0.76 -15.13
N THR A 168 5.19 1.29 -14.49
CA THR A 168 5.68 2.66 -14.64
C THR A 168 7.04 2.63 -15.36
N THR A 169 7.58 3.81 -15.68
CA THR A 169 8.92 3.93 -16.29
C THR A 169 10.05 3.40 -15.39
N THR A 170 9.78 3.23 -14.09
CA THR A 170 10.73 2.71 -13.10
C THR A 170 10.55 1.21 -12.84
N THR A 171 9.59 0.55 -13.49
CA THR A 171 9.43 -0.90 -13.38
C THR A 171 10.57 -1.61 -14.11
N ASN A 172 11.45 -2.24 -13.33
CA ASN A 172 12.67 -2.88 -13.83
C ASN A 172 12.40 -4.27 -14.41
N LEU A 173 11.48 -5.01 -13.79
CA LEU A 173 11.25 -6.41 -14.08
C LEU A 173 9.78 -6.75 -13.96
N ILE A 174 9.29 -7.51 -14.93
CA ILE A 174 7.99 -8.18 -14.86
C ILE A 174 8.21 -9.66 -15.09
N TYR A 175 7.63 -10.53 -14.27
CA TYR A 175 7.56 -11.96 -14.52
C TYR A 175 6.10 -12.38 -14.67
N ALA A 176 5.76 -12.90 -15.85
CA ALA A 176 4.45 -13.51 -16.10
C ALA A 176 4.60 -15.03 -16.14
N GLY A 177 4.12 -15.68 -15.07
CA GLY A 177 4.08 -17.12 -14.96
C GLY A 177 3.06 -17.74 -15.92
N VAL A 178 3.42 -18.87 -16.53
CA VAL A 178 2.48 -19.68 -17.29
C VAL A 178 1.63 -20.48 -16.31
N ILE A 179 0.32 -20.22 -16.30
CA ILE A 179 -0.63 -20.99 -15.52
C ILE A 179 -0.64 -22.42 -16.06
N LYS A 180 -0.23 -23.39 -15.25
CA LYS A 180 -0.32 -24.80 -15.65
C LYS A 180 -1.69 -25.38 -15.30
N PRO A 181 -2.38 -26.03 -16.24
CA PRO A 181 -3.52 -26.87 -15.89
C PRO A 181 -3.05 -28.06 -15.03
N ARG A 182 -3.91 -28.50 -14.10
CA ARG A 182 -3.67 -29.70 -13.28
C ARG A 182 -3.53 -30.91 -14.21
N PHE A 183 -2.31 -31.37 -14.46
CA PHE A 183 -2.07 -32.73 -14.93
C PHE A 183 -1.98 -33.63 -13.70
N SER A 184 -2.83 -34.65 -13.64
CA SER A 184 -3.12 -35.41 -12.41
C SER A 184 -1.91 -36.13 -11.78
N HIS A 185 -0.78 -36.27 -12.49
CA HIS A 185 0.36 -37.08 -12.01
C HIS A 185 1.76 -36.58 -12.35
N ARG A 186 1.96 -35.29 -12.72
CA ARG A 186 3.32 -34.76 -12.99
C ARG A 186 3.53 -33.37 -12.39
N THR A 187 4.57 -33.24 -11.57
CA THR A 187 5.11 -31.95 -11.14
C THR A 187 5.83 -31.32 -12.33
N VAL A 188 5.23 -30.32 -12.95
CA VAL A 188 5.86 -29.62 -14.07
C VAL A 188 6.55 -28.37 -13.53
N ALA A 189 7.87 -28.24 -13.70
CA ALA A 189 8.68 -27.14 -13.16
C ALA A 189 8.12 -25.75 -13.49
N PRO A 190 8.02 -24.80 -12.54
CA PRO A 190 7.45 -23.47 -12.80
C PRO A 190 8.10 -22.82 -14.03
N SER A 191 7.28 -22.23 -14.90
CA SER A 191 7.70 -21.61 -16.15
C SER A 191 7.01 -20.26 -16.30
N GLY A 192 7.63 -19.37 -17.05
CA GLY A 192 7.12 -18.02 -17.28
C GLY A 192 8.03 -17.25 -18.21
N THR A 193 7.62 -16.03 -18.50
CA THR A 193 8.38 -15.11 -19.34
C THR A 193 8.72 -13.88 -18.51
N PHE A 194 9.99 -13.50 -18.54
CA PHE A 194 10.43 -12.21 -18.01
C PHE A 194 10.19 -11.13 -19.06
N TYR A 195 9.78 -9.96 -18.63
CA TYR A 195 9.59 -8.78 -19.45
C TYR A 195 10.28 -7.58 -18.79
N ARG A 196 10.67 -6.63 -19.63
CA ARG A 196 11.06 -5.28 -19.24
C ARG A 196 10.07 -4.28 -19.83
N PHE A 197 9.77 -3.20 -19.11
CA PHE A 197 8.94 -2.14 -19.63
C PHE A 197 9.82 -1.09 -20.31
N GLU A 198 9.69 -0.98 -21.63
CA GLU A 198 10.48 -0.06 -22.44
C GLU A 198 9.58 0.74 -23.37
N LYS A 199 9.77 2.06 -23.41
CA LYS A 199 9.10 2.94 -24.38
C LYS A 199 7.57 2.71 -24.42
N GLY A 200 6.96 2.50 -23.25
CA GLY A 200 5.51 2.29 -23.12
C GLY A 200 4.99 0.88 -23.45
N ARG A 201 5.86 -0.12 -23.63
CA ARG A 201 5.46 -1.51 -23.94
C ARG A 201 6.29 -2.55 -23.19
N LEU A 202 5.73 -3.74 -23.04
CA LEU A 202 6.43 -4.90 -22.48
C LEU A 202 7.26 -5.58 -23.57
N VAL A 203 8.55 -5.78 -23.28
CA VAL A 203 9.51 -6.46 -24.15
C VAL A 203 9.99 -7.73 -23.44
N PRO A 204 9.84 -8.93 -24.04
CA PRO A 204 10.31 -10.16 -23.41
C PRO A 204 11.83 -10.16 -23.28
N VAL A 205 12.32 -10.61 -22.13
CA VAL A 205 13.74 -10.79 -21.83
C VAL A 205 14.07 -12.26 -22.07
N LEU A 206 14.96 -12.52 -23.03
CA LEU A 206 15.49 -13.86 -23.25
C LEU A 206 16.34 -14.23 -22.04
N THR A 207 15.99 -15.33 -21.39
CA THR A 207 16.81 -15.94 -20.34
C THR A 207 17.93 -16.71 -21.05
N THR A 208 19.15 -16.21 -20.98
CA THR A 208 20.37 -16.93 -21.37
C THR A 208 20.82 -17.85 -20.26
#